data_AF-A0A3D9N1Q5-F1
#
_entry.id   AF-A0A3D9N1Q5-F1
#
_cell.length_a   1.000
_cell.length_b   1.000
_cell.length_c   1.000
_cell.angle_alpha   90.00
_cell.angle_beta   90.00
_cell.angle_gamma   90.00
#
_symmetry.space_group_name_H-M   'P 1'
#
loop_
_entity.id
_entity.type
_entity.pdbx_description
1 polymer ?
#
loop_
_entity_poly.entity_id
_entity_poly.type
_entity_poly.pdbx_seq_one_letter_code
_entity_poly.pdbx_strand_id
1 'polypeptide(L)'
;MRKTILLIFTILLGLNINAQRQGNNRSNIPQTNREPSEQEIAKYEREAEERKEEYIANFLTTLEADDFQKQIIKLSINSFFEEKIAIFKTRFEHSLDRKAAIQNLEDTHFSELEELISEDDMAKIKEMISGKFDEKEVTKKKRKRKKRN
;
A
#
# COMPACT_ATOMS: atom_id res chain seq x y z
N MET A 1 14.97 -16.11 18.48
CA MET A 1 14.33 -15.59 17.25
C MET A 1 12.84 -15.83 17.36
N ARG A 2 12.00 -14.79 17.19
CA ARG A 2 10.52 -14.74 17.30
C ARG A 2 10.14 -13.58 18.22
N LYS A 3 9.73 -12.45 17.63
CA LYS A 3 8.92 -11.36 18.21
C LYS A 3 8.84 -10.11 17.31
N THR A 4 9.57 -10.05 16.20
CA THR A 4 9.64 -8.86 15.32
C THR A 4 8.58 -8.77 14.21
N ILE A 5 7.69 -9.76 14.05
CA ILE A 5 6.76 -9.81 12.90
C ILE A 5 5.45 -9.02 13.16
N LEU A 6 5.17 -8.58 14.39
CA LEU A 6 3.91 -7.93 14.75
C LEU A 6 3.83 -6.41 14.45
N LEU A 7 4.84 -5.80 13.83
CA LEU A 7 4.90 -4.33 13.66
C LEU A 7 4.85 -3.83 12.21
N ILE A 8 4.50 -4.69 11.25
CA ILE A 8 4.28 -4.28 9.84
C ILE A 8 2.80 -3.96 9.57
N PHE A 9 1.90 -4.26 10.52
CA PHE A 9 0.47 -4.34 10.27
C PHE A 9 -0.32 -3.02 10.39
N THR A 10 0.25 -1.94 10.93
CA THR A 10 -0.49 -0.69 11.18
C THR A 10 -0.55 0.26 9.98
N ILE A 11 0.30 0.10 8.96
CA ILE A 11 0.37 1.05 7.84
C ILE A 11 -0.70 0.76 6.76
N LEU A 12 -1.19 -0.47 6.64
CA LEU A 12 -2.24 -0.85 5.66
C LEU A 12 -3.66 -0.91 6.25
N LEU A 13 -3.83 -0.75 7.57
CA LEU A 13 -5.13 -0.80 8.24
C LEU A 13 -5.89 0.54 8.26
N GLY A 14 -5.27 1.64 7.82
CA GLY A 14 -5.90 2.98 7.85
C GLY A 14 -7.13 3.17 6.95
N LEU A 15 -7.42 2.24 6.03
CA LEU A 15 -8.44 2.47 4.99
C LEU A 15 -9.73 1.64 5.10
N ASN A 16 -9.86 0.70 6.05
CA ASN A 16 -11.04 -0.16 6.23
C ASN A 16 -11.83 0.07 7.54
N ILE A 17 -12.17 1.32 7.87
CA ILE A 17 -13.06 1.65 9.01
C ILE A 17 -14.57 1.46 8.69
N ASN A 18 -14.94 1.13 7.45
CA ASN A 18 -16.35 1.03 7.03
C ASN A 18 -16.94 -0.39 6.97
N ALA A 19 -16.45 -1.33 7.78
CA ALA A 19 -17.08 -2.65 7.95
C ALA A 19 -18.01 -2.74 9.18
N GLN A 20 -18.40 -1.62 9.78
CA GLN A 20 -19.18 -1.61 11.03
C GLN A 20 -20.55 -0.96 10.88
N ARG A 21 -21.47 -1.60 10.13
CA ARG A 21 -22.92 -1.39 10.27
C ARG A 21 -23.72 -2.63 9.86
N GLN A 22 -23.87 -3.59 10.78
CA GLN A 22 -25.18 -4.21 11.06
C GLN A 22 -25.13 -5.10 12.31
N GLY A 23 -26.09 -4.92 13.23
CA GLY A 23 -26.46 -5.92 14.23
C GLY A 23 -26.06 -5.60 15.67
N ASN A 24 -27.00 -5.01 16.42
CA ASN A 24 -27.03 -5.11 17.87
C ASN A 24 -26.94 -6.59 18.29
N ASN A 25 -25.80 -7.03 18.82
CA ASN A 25 -25.74 -8.20 19.69
C ASN A 25 -24.57 -8.02 20.67
N ARG A 26 -24.92 -7.67 21.91
CA ARG A 26 -24.02 -7.29 23.01
C ARG A 26 -23.38 -8.49 23.73
N SER A 27 -23.16 -9.61 23.04
CA SER A 27 -22.68 -10.84 23.70
C SER A 27 -22.02 -11.84 22.75
N ASN A 28 -21.07 -11.39 21.94
CA ASN A 28 -20.05 -12.28 21.37
C ASN A 28 -18.79 -11.47 21.11
N ILE A 29 -17.93 -11.41 22.12
CA ILE A 29 -16.54 -10.99 21.95
C ILE A 29 -15.82 -12.28 21.55
N PRO A 30 -15.47 -12.50 20.27
CA PRO A 30 -14.59 -13.61 19.93
C PRO A 30 -13.23 -13.34 20.59
N GLN A 31 -12.99 -13.95 21.74
CA GLN A 31 -11.65 -14.05 22.29
C GLN A 31 -10.87 -15.06 21.46
N THR A 32 -10.29 -14.60 20.36
CA THR A 32 -9.31 -15.40 19.62
C THR A 32 -7.92 -14.85 19.91
N ASN A 33 -7.43 -15.09 21.12
CA ASN A 33 -6.01 -14.92 21.45
C ASN A 33 -5.24 -16.20 21.04
N ARG A 34 -5.46 -16.67 19.80
CA ARG A 34 -4.75 -17.81 19.21
C ARG A 34 -3.69 -17.29 18.25
N GLU A 35 -2.52 -17.91 18.25
CA GLU A 35 -1.55 -17.68 17.17
C GLU A 35 -2.19 -18.13 15.85
N PRO A 36 -2.16 -17.29 14.78
CA PRO A 36 -2.72 -17.66 13.49
C PRO A 36 -2.08 -18.95 12.95
N SER A 37 -2.88 -19.84 12.38
CA SER A 37 -2.35 -21.05 11.76
C SER A 37 -1.56 -20.71 10.48
N GLU A 38 -0.68 -21.60 10.03
CA GLU A 38 0.06 -21.40 8.77
C GLU A 38 -0.86 -21.16 7.56
N GLN A 39 -2.02 -21.82 7.52
CA GLN A 39 -3.02 -21.63 6.48
C GLN A 39 -3.69 -20.26 6.56
N GLU A 40 -3.92 -19.74 7.78
CA GLU A 40 -4.45 -18.40 7.99
C GLU A 40 -3.42 -17.36 7.56
N ILE A 41 -2.15 -17.52 7.94
CA ILE A 41 -1.04 -16.64 7.53
C ILE A 41 -0.93 -16.58 6.00
N ALA A 42 -0.90 -17.74 5.33
CA ALA A 42 -0.82 -17.79 3.87
C ALA A 42 -2.04 -17.13 3.19
N LYS A 43 -3.24 -17.33 3.74
CA LYS A 43 -4.45 -16.65 3.25
C LYS A 43 -4.33 -15.13 3.40
N TYR A 44 -3.85 -14.65 4.54
CA TYR A 44 -3.66 -13.22 4.79
C TYR A 44 -2.60 -12.59 3.90
N GLU A 45 -1.48 -13.27 3.67
CA GLU A 45 -0.42 -12.80 2.78
C GLU A 45 -0.95 -12.62 1.35
N ARG A 46 -1.72 -13.61 0.85
CA ARG A 46 -2.38 -13.51 -0.45
C ARG A 46 -3.37 -12.34 -0.52
N GLU A 47 -4.24 -12.18 0.48
CA GLU A 47 -5.19 -11.06 0.51
C GLU A 47 -4.50 -9.70 0.60
N ALA A 48 -3.34 -9.62 1.24
CA ALA A 48 -2.53 -8.41 1.28
C ALA A 48 -1.91 -8.10 -0.08
N GLU A 49 -1.38 -9.10 -0.77
CA GLU A 49 -0.80 -8.95 -2.11
C GLU A 49 -1.87 -8.57 -3.14
N GLU A 50 -3.04 -9.22 -3.12
CA GLU A 50 -4.17 -8.87 -3.98
C GLU A 50 -4.62 -7.42 -3.77
N ARG A 51 -4.70 -6.97 -2.51
CA ARG A 51 -5.06 -5.58 -2.19
C ARG A 51 -3.99 -4.58 -2.66
N LYS A 52 -2.71 -4.94 -2.52
CA LYS A 52 -1.58 -4.13 -3.01
C LYS A 52 -1.67 -3.98 -4.54
N GLU A 53 -1.88 -5.08 -5.25
CA GLU A 53 -2.04 -5.07 -6.71
C GLU A 53 -3.26 -4.26 -7.16
N GLU A 54 -4.41 -4.38 -6.47
CA GLU A 54 -5.59 -3.56 -6.76
C GLU A 54 -5.33 -2.06 -6.52
N TYR A 55 -4.68 -1.72 -5.41
CA TYR A 55 -4.31 -0.34 -5.08
C TYR A 55 -3.40 0.27 -6.16
N ILE A 56 -2.36 -0.46 -6.57
CA ILE A 56 -1.43 -0.03 -7.63
C ILE A 56 -2.18 0.11 -8.97
N ALA A 57 -3.02 -0.86 -9.32
CA ALA A 57 -3.83 -0.78 -10.54
C ALA A 57 -4.77 0.44 -10.53
N ASN A 58 -5.40 0.74 -9.39
CA ASN A 58 -6.24 1.93 -9.24
C ASN A 58 -5.42 3.22 -9.38
N PHE A 59 -4.23 3.27 -8.77
CA PHE A 59 -3.31 4.39 -8.93
C PHE A 59 -2.89 4.60 -10.38
N LEU A 60 -2.47 3.56 -11.10
CA LEU A 60 -2.05 3.65 -12.50
C LEU A 60 -3.17 4.20 -13.41
N THR A 61 -4.45 3.98 -13.08
CA THR A 61 -5.55 4.59 -13.84
C THR A 61 -5.68 6.11 -13.68
N THR A 62 -4.94 6.72 -12.77
CA THR A 62 -4.88 8.18 -12.58
C THR A 62 -3.74 8.83 -13.34
N LEU A 63 -2.80 8.03 -13.87
CA LEU A 63 -1.66 8.50 -14.63
C LEU A 63 -2.03 8.70 -16.10
N GLU A 64 -1.45 9.75 -16.69
CA GLU A 64 -1.60 10.07 -18.11
C GLU A 64 -0.60 9.32 -18.99
N ALA A 65 0.45 8.77 -18.37
CA ALA A 65 1.43 7.87 -18.95
C ALA A 65 0.83 6.80 -19.87
N ASP A 66 1.55 6.44 -20.92
CA ASP A 66 1.18 5.34 -21.82
C ASP A 66 1.30 3.97 -21.14
N ASP A 67 0.88 2.91 -21.84
CA ASP A 67 0.85 1.56 -21.29
C ASP A 67 2.26 1.01 -20.98
N PHE A 68 3.28 1.37 -21.76
CA PHE A 68 4.66 0.97 -21.51
C PHE A 68 5.24 1.70 -20.30
N GLN A 69 5.07 3.03 -20.23
CA GLN A 69 5.44 3.83 -19.07
C GLN A 69 4.74 3.31 -17.80
N LYS A 70 3.45 2.97 -17.86
CA LYS A 70 2.70 2.39 -16.75
C LYS A 70 3.27 1.05 -16.26
N GLN A 71 3.80 0.21 -17.15
CA GLN A 71 4.47 -1.02 -16.73
C GLN A 71 5.77 -0.75 -15.98
N ILE A 72 6.57 0.22 -16.44
CA ILE A 72 7.81 0.62 -15.76
C ILE A 72 7.49 1.23 -14.38
N ILE A 73 6.49 2.10 -14.32
CA ILE A 73 6.01 2.70 -13.07
C ILE A 73 5.51 1.59 -12.11
N LYS A 74 4.74 0.62 -12.61
CA LYS A 74 4.27 -0.53 -11.82
C LYS A 74 5.45 -1.29 -11.20
N LEU A 75 6.45 -1.63 -12.00
CA LEU A 75 7.64 -2.35 -11.54
C LEU A 75 8.39 -1.54 -10.46
N SER A 76 8.57 -0.24 -10.70
CA SER A 76 9.26 0.67 -9.78
C SER A 76 8.53 0.78 -8.45
N ILE A 77 7.20 0.92 -8.46
CA ILE A 77 6.37 0.98 -7.25
C ILE A 77 6.43 -0.33 -6.46
N ASN A 78 6.39 -1.48 -7.15
CA ASN A 78 6.51 -2.78 -6.49
C ASN A 78 7.87 -2.92 -5.79
N SER A 79 8.95 -2.60 -6.49
CA SER A 79 10.32 -2.58 -5.92
C SER A 79 10.43 -1.63 -4.74
N PHE A 80 9.83 -0.43 -4.81
CA PHE A 80 9.81 0.53 -3.69
C PHE A 80 9.15 -0.06 -2.44
N PHE A 81 8.00 -0.73 -2.59
CA PHE A 81 7.32 -1.34 -1.44
C PHE A 81 8.13 -2.49 -0.83
N GLU A 82 8.79 -3.31 -1.67
CA GLU A 82 9.66 -4.38 -1.21
C GLU A 82 10.85 -3.82 -0.40
N GLU A 83 11.52 -2.79 -0.90
CA GLU A 83 12.63 -2.13 -0.22
C GLU A 83 12.17 -1.43 1.06
N LYS A 84 11.03 -0.75 1.04
CA LYS A 84 10.44 -0.12 2.23
C LYS A 84 10.13 -1.17 3.31
N ILE A 85 9.59 -2.33 2.93
CA ILE A 85 9.36 -3.46 3.85
C ILE A 85 10.70 -4.00 4.37
N ALA A 86 11.73 -4.11 3.54
CA ALA A 86 13.07 -4.52 3.96
C ALA A 86 13.64 -3.57 5.02
N ILE A 87 13.53 -2.25 4.82
CA ILE A 87 13.88 -1.24 5.83
C ILE A 87 13.07 -1.46 7.12
N PHE A 88 11.77 -1.73 7.03
CA PHE A 88 10.98 -2.00 8.23
C PHE A 88 11.43 -3.26 9.00
N LYS A 89 11.86 -4.30 8.29
CA LYS A 89 12.39 -5.55 8.88
C LYS A 89 13.79 -5.38 9.47
N THR A 90 14.57 -4.44 8.96
CA THR A 90 15.92 -4.14 9.45
C THR A 90 15.88 -3.58 10.87
N ARG A 91 16.81 -4.06 11.71
CA ARG A 91 16.99 -3.54 13.07
C ARG A 91 17.91 -2.33 13.00
N PHE A 92 17.35 -1.17 13.31
CA PHE A 92 18.11 0.06 13.50
C PHE A 92 18.38 0.28 14.99
N GLU A 93 19.52 0.89 15.31
CA GLU A 93 19.83 1.30 16.68
C GLU A 93 18.93 2.46 17.11
N HIS A 94 18.71 3.43 16.21
CA HIS A 94 17.83 4.56 16.46
C HIS A 94 16.66 4.63 15.48
N SER A 95 15.54 5.18 15.95
CA SER A 95 14.38 5.46 15.09
C SER A 95 14.67 6.51 14.02
N LEU A 96 15.61 7.41 14.27
CA LEU A 96 16.07 8.43 13.32
C LEU A 96 16.74 7.81 12.10
N ASP A 97 17.56 6.78 12.28
CA ASP A 97 18.26 6.09 11.19
C ASP A 97 17.27 5.42 10.24
N ARG A 98 16.23 4.79 10.79
CA ARG A 98 15.13 4.22 10.01
C ARG A 98 14.42 5.30 9.20
N LYS A 99 14.11 6.45 9.82
CA LYS A 99 13.45 7.56 9.14
C LYS A 99 14.32 8.11 8.01
N ALA A 100 15.62 8.27 8.24
CA ALA A 100 16.57 8.70 7.22
C ALA A 100 16.66 7.69 6.06
N ALA A 101 16.67 6.38 6.36
CA ALA A 101 16.67 5.34 5.34
C ALA A 101 15.39 5.37 4.48
N ILE A 102 14.21 5.55 5.10
CA ILE A 102 12.95 5.69 4.36
C ILE A 102 12.96 6.96 3.50
N GLN A 103 13.43 8.08 4.04
CA GLN A 103 13.50 9.34 3.31
C GLN A 103 14.43 9.22 2.09
N ASN A 104 15.63 8.65 2.27
CA ASN A 104 16.56 8.42 1.16
C ASN A 104 15.92 7.54 0.08
N LEU A 105 15.22 6.47 0.48
CA LEU A 105 14.50 5.62 -0.48
C LEU A 105 13.43 6.43 -1.25
N GLU A 106 12.63 7.24 -0.55
CA GLU A 106 11.60 8.08 -1.19
C GLU A 106 12.19 9.11 -2.17
N ASP A 107 13.39 9.63 -1.88
CA ASP A 107 14.05 10.65 -2.69
C ASP A 107 14.78 10.06 -3.92
N THR A 108 15.33 8.84 -3.82
CA THR A 108 16.17 8.28 -4.88
C THR A 108 15.49 7.22 -5.74
N HIS A 109 14.52 6.47 -5.21
CA HIS A 109 13.98 5.27 -5.88
C HIS A 109 13.33 5.56 -7.24
N PHE A 110 12.79 6.77 -7.41
CA PHE A 110 12.05 7.16 -8.60
C PHE A 110 12.80 8.16 -9.48
N SER A 111 14.08 8.45 -9.21
CA SER A 111 14.84 9.46 -9.96
C SER A 111 14.92 9.14 -11.45
N GLU A 112 15.06 7.86 -11.80
CA GLU A 112 15.09 7.42 -13.20
C GLU A 112 13.77 7.64 -13.94
N LEU A 113 12.64 7.70 -13.22
CA LEU A 113 11.35 7.99 -13.82
C LEU A 113 11.21 9.48 -14.18
N GLU A 114 11.98 10.39 -13.58
CA GLU A 114 11.86 11.84 -13.83
C GLU A 114 12.15 12.20 -15.30
N GLU A 115 12.97 11.40 -15.99
CA GLU A 115 13.22 11.57 -17.43
C GLU A 115 12.21 10.85 -18.33
N LEU A 116 11.48 9.88 -17.77
CA LEU A 116 10.61 8.97 -18.54
C LEU A 116 9.15 9.42 -18.56
N ILE A 117 8.67 10.07 -17.51
CA ILE A 117 7.25 10.43 -17.33
C ILE A 117 7.07 11.94 -17.17
N SER A 118 5.83 12.43 -17.28
CA SER A 118 5.55 13.84 -17.03
C SER A 118 5.77 14.23 -15.57
N GLU A 119 6.11 15.50 -15.34
CA GLU A 119 6.21 16.07 -13.99
C GLU A 119 4.92 15.88 -13.19
N ASP A 120 3.76 15.98 -13.85
CA ASP A 120 2.45 15.75 -13.24
C ASP A 120 2.27 14.31 -12.74
N ASP A 121 2.68 13.32 -13.53
CA ASP A 121 2.61 11.92 -13.11
C ASP A 121 3.66 11.61 -12.03
N MET A 122 4.83 12.24 -12.08
CA MET A 122 5.82 12.17 -11.00
C MET A 122 5.28 12.74 -9.69
N ALA A 123 4.57 13.87 -9.73
CA ALA A 123 3.93 14.45 -8.56
C ALA A 123 2.90 13.50 -7.95
N LYS A 124 2.09 12.82 -8.77
CA LYS A 124 1.14 11.78 -8.30
C LYS A 124 1.86 10.60 -7.64
N ILE A 125 3.02 10.17 -8.15
CA ILE A 125 3.83 9.12 -7.51
C ILE A 125 4.31 9.60 -6.14
N LYS A 126 4.84 10.82 -6.02
CA LYS A 126 5.28 11.42 -4.75
C LYS A 126 4.10 11.53 -3.74
N GLU A 127 2.90 11.87 -4.20
CA GLU A 127 1.68 11.84 -3.36
C GLU A 127 1.30 10.42 -2.89
N MET A 128 1.42 9.43 -3.78
CA MET A 128 1.12 8.05 -3.45
C MET A 128 2.07 7.50 -2.39
N ILE A 129 3.38 7.69 -2.53
CA ILE A 129 4.37 7.12 -1.60
C ILE A 129 4.35 7.81 -0.22
N SER A 130 3.94 9.09 -0.18
CA SER A 130 3.69 9.82 1.07
C SER A 130 2.35 9.46 1.75
N GLY A 131 1.55 8.58 1.14
CA GLY A 131 0.29 8.07 1.69
C GLY A 131 -0.89 9.02 1.54
N LYS A 132 -0.80 10.02 0.65
CA LYS A 132 -1.86 11.01 0.41
C LYS A 132 -2.84 10.61 -0.71
N PHE A 133 -2.58 9.52 -1.41
CA PHE A 133 -3.45 9.05 -2.48
C PHE A 133 -4.78 8.49 -1.95
N ASP A 134 -5.90 9.11 -2.35
CA ASP A 134 -7.24 8.66 -2.00
C ASP A 134 -7.85 7.71 -3.05
N GLU A 135 -7.62 6.42 -2.86
CA GLU A 135 -8.22 5.35 -3.67
C GLU A 135 -9.77 5.39 -3.69
N LYS A 136 -10.41 5.87 -2.61
CA LYS A 136 -11.87 5.91 -2.53
C LYS A 136 -12.46 6.88 -3.53
N GLU A 137 -11.76 7.96 -3.86
CA GLU A 137 -12.21 8.88 -4.90
C GLU A 137 -12.17 8.23 -6.28
N VAL A 138 -11.11 7.49 -6.59
CA VAL A 138 -10.92 6.80 -7.87
C VAL A 138 -11.99 5.74 -8.06
N THR A 139 -12.22 4.90 -7.05
CA THR A 139 -13.23 3.85 -7.09
C THR A 139 -14.66 4.43 -7.18
N LYS A 140 -14.97 5.53 -6.48
CA LYS A 140 -16.25 6.25 -6.63
C LYS A 140 -16.44 6.78 -8.04
N LYS A 141 -15.42 7.39 -8.65
CA LYS A 141 -15.46 7.90 -10.03
C LYS A 141 -15.69 6.76 -11.03
N LYS A 142 -14.97 5.63 -10.89
CA LYS A 142 -15.19 4.42 -11.72
C LYS A 142 -16.62 3.89 -11.62
N ARG A 143 -17.17 3.75 -10.40
CA ARG A 143 -18.55 3.31 -10.17
C ARG A 143 -19.59 4.23 -10.80
N LYS A 144 -19.38 5.56 -10.74
CA LYS A 144 -20.27 6.54 -11.37
C LYS A 144 -20.26 6.42 -12.90
N ARG A 145 -19.09 6.23 -13.52
CA ARG A 145 -18.98 6.04 -14.97
C ARG A 145 -19.72 4.77 -15.44
N LYS A 146 -19.56 3.65 -14.71
CA LYS A 146 -20.25 2.39 -15.03
C LYS A 146 -21.79 2.44 -14.90
N LYS A 147 -22.34 3.39 -14.13
CA LYS A 147 -23.80 3.59 -14.00
C LYS A 147 -24.38 4.50 -15.08
N ARG A 148 -23.55 5.23 -15.81
CA ARG A 148 -23.95 6.15 -16.89
C ARG A 148 -23.91 5.50 -18.27
N ASN A 149 -23.14 4.41 -18.41
CA ASN A 149 -23.16 3.50 -19.55
C ASN A 149 -24.12 2.35 -19.26
#